data_AF-A0A0D2ZYK4-F1
#
_entry.id   AF-A0A0D2ZYK4-F1
#
_cell.length_a   1.000
_cell.length_b   1.000
_cell.length_c   1.000
_cell.angle_alpha   90.00
_cell.angle_beta   90.00
_cell.angle_gamma   90.00
#
_symmetry.space_group_name_H-M   'P 1'
#
loop_
_entity.id
_entity.type
_entity.pdbx_description
1 polymer ?
#
loop_
_entity_poly.entity_id
_entity_poly.type
_entity_poly.pdbx_seq_one_letter_code
_entity_poly.pdbx_strand_id
1 'polypeptide(L)'
;MGGLGPINGPRFWKLSGEDRIEAPPYKRPPGRPKGKARIKGVRESPKKNQTKVDRKGRICHCGLCGGEGHNSRKCPRESDESRKRRRLNMEQQSHEQAIEDVSSTAPPATQP
;
A
#
# COMPACT_ATOMS: atom_id res chain seq x y z
N MET A 1 -57.83 -22.87 11.59
CA MET A 1 -56.72 -21.89 11.66
C MET A 1 -55.45 -22.66 12.02
N GLY A 2 -54.75 -23.21 11.02
CA GLY A 2 -53.55 -24.01 11.25
C GLY A 2 -52.32 -23.13 11.39
N GLY A 3 -51.79 -23.00 12.61
CA GLY A 3 -50.51 -22.34 12.86
C GLY A 3 -49.35 -23.29 12.54
N LEU A 4 -48.24 -22.74 12.05
CA LEU A 4 -47.00 -23.49 11.86
C LEU A 4 -46.44 -23.91 13.23
N GLY A 5 -46.38 -25.21 13.48
CA GLY A 5 -45.73 -25.77 14.65
C GLY A 5 -44.21 -25.65 14.57
N PRO A 6 -43.50 -25.87 15.69
CA PRO A 6 -42.05 -25.83 15.72
C PRO A 6 -41.46 -26.88 14.77
N ILE A 7 -40.53 -26.45 13.92
CA ILE A 7 -39.80 -27.34 13.02
C ILE A 7 -38.53 -27.84 13.72
N ASN A 8 -38.18 -29.10 13.49
CA ASN A 8 -36.96 -29.66 14.04
C ASN A 8 -35.73 -28.93 13.51
N GLY A 9 -34.76 -28.68 14.38
CA GLY A 9 -33.53 -27.98 14.01
C GLY A 9 -32.62 -28.80 13.08
N PRO A 10 -31.61 -28.18 12.46
CA PRO A 10 -30.75 -28.80 11.45
C PRO A 10 -30.08 -30.12 11.86
N ARG A 11 -29.87 -30.33 13.17
CA ARG A 11 -29.29 -31.57 13.72
C ARG A 11 -30.18 -32.81 13.55
N PHE A 12 -31.48 -32.61 13.40
CA PHE A 12 -32.47 -33.67 13.22
C PHE A 12 -32.88 -33.86 11.75
N TRP A 13 -32.30 -33.09 10.83
CA TRP A 13 -32.56 -33.24 9.41
C TRP A 13 -31.82 -34.47 8.89
N LYS A 14 -32.49 -35.25 8.03
CA LYS A 14 -31.87 -36.41 7.40
C LYS A 14 -30.75 -35.94 6.48
N LEU A 15 -29.57 -36.55 6.59
CA LEU A 15 -28.49 -36.33 5.64
C LEU A 15 -28.91 -37.00 4.32
N SER A 16 -28.97 -36.22 3.24
CA SER A 16 -29.47 -36.69 1.95
C SER A 16 -28.55 -37.71 1.28
N GLY A 17 -27.27 -37.81 1.67
CA GLY A 17 -26.30 -38.68 1.00
C GLY A 17 -25.76 -38.08 -0.29
N GLU A 18 -26.46 -37.11 -0.88
CA GLU A 18 -25.94 -36.23 -1.93
C GLU A 18 -24.73 -35.42 -1.49
N ASP A 19 -23.90 -35.11 -2.49
CA ASP A 19 -22.77 -34.21 -2.34
C ASP A 19 -23.21 -32.84 -1.83
N ARG A 20 -22.35 -32.27 -0.98
CA ARG A 20 -22.55 -30.92 -0.47
C ARG A 20 -22.54 -29.94 -1.64
N ILE A 21 -23.59 -29.13 -1.76
CA ILE A 21 -23.65 -28.05 -2.74
C ILE A 21 -22.46 -27.11 -2.49
N GLU A 22 -21.55 -27.04 -3.46
CA GLU A 22 -20.42 -26.12 -3.39
C GLU A 22 -20.91 -24.68 -3.55
N ALA A 23 -20.32 -23.78 -2.76
CA ALA A 23 -20.59 -22.37 -2.90
C ALA A 23 -20.11 -21.88 -4.28
N PRO A 24 -20.83 -20.94 -4.93
CA PRO A 24 -20.32 -20.30 -6.13
C PRO A 24 -18.94 -19.68 -5.87
N PRO A 25 -18.05 -19.65 -6.89
CA PRO A 25 -16.74 -19.05 -6.74
C PRO A 25 -16.87 -17.57 -6.37
N TYR A 26 -16.18 -17.18 -5.30
CA TYR A 26 -16.19 -15.80 -4.81
C TYR A 26 -15.62 -14.84 -5.85
N LYS A 27 -16.40 -13.81 -6.21
CA LYS A 27 -15.94 -12.71 -7.07
C LYS A 27 -15.67 -11.48 -6.22
N ARG A 28 -14.43 -10.97 -6.27
CA ARG A 28 -14.10 -9.68 -5.65
C ARG A 28 -14.93 -8.57 -6.32
N PRO A 29 -15.70 -7.77 -5.55
CA PRO A 29 -16.45 -6.67 -6.13
C PRO A 29 -15.49 -5.63 -6.73
N PRO A 30 -15.94 -4.88 -7.76
CA PRO A 30 -15.14 -3.79 -8.30
C PRO A 30 -14.78 -2.82 -7.17
N GLY A 31 -13.49 -2.52 -7.05
CA GLY A 31 -12.98 -1.59 -6.05
C GLY A 31 -13.53 -0.17 -6.26
N ARG A 32 -13.23 0.72 -5.30
CA ARG A 32 -13.63 2.13 -5.38
C ARG A 32 -13.22 2.76 -6.72
N PRO A 33 -14.13 3.47 -7.42
CA PRO A 33 -13.80 4.15 -8.67
C PRO A 33 -12.58 5.07 -8.51
N LYS A 34 -11.62 4.93 -9.43
CA LYS A 34 -10.43 5.79 -9.48
C LYS A 34 -10.84 7.22 -9.88
N GLY A 35 -10.10 8.22 -9.41
CA GLY A 35 -10.28 9.62 -9.82
C GLY A 35 -11.12 10.50 -8.89
N LYS A 36 -11.77 9.95 -7.86
CA LYS A 36 -12.50 10.75 -6.86
C LYS A 36 -11.81 10.64 -5.51
N ALA A 37 -11.38 11.74 -4.91
CA ALA A 37 -10.90 11.73 -3.53
C ALA A 37 -12.03 11.30 -2.58
N ARG A 38 -11.69 10.72 -1.42
CA ARG A 38 -12.68 10.45 -0.37
C ARG A 38 -13.21 11.80 0.13
N ILE A 39 -14.53 11.95 0.21
CA ILE A 39 -15.13 13.12 0.85
C ILE A 39 -14.82 13.04 2.34
N LYS A 40 -14.23 14.10 2.87
CA LYS A 40 -13.73 14.21 4.23
C LYS A 40 -14.87 14.70 5.13
N GLY A 41 -15.05 14.10 6.30
CA GLY A 41 -16.12 14.48 7.23
C GLY A 41 -15.89 15.88 7.82
N VAL A 42 -16.95 16.55 8.28
CA VAL A 42 -16.91 17.94 8.79
C VAL A 42 -15.90 18.13 9.93
N ARG A 43 -15.74 17.13 10.81
CA ARG A 43 -14.79 17.16 11.94
C ARG A 43 -13.40 16.63 11.59
N GLU A 44 -13.15 16.26 10.34
CA GLU A 44 -11.91 15.61 9.97
C GLU A 44 -10.93 16.67 9.41
N SER A 45 -9.83 16.92 10.12
CA SER A 45 -8.91 18.04 9.87
C SER A 45 -8.42 18.11 8.41
N PRO A 46 -8.56 19.26 7.71
CA PRO A 46 -8.04 19.43 6.36
C PRO A 46 -6.55 19.03 6.29
N LYS A 47 -6.17 18.19 5.33
CA LYS A 47 -4.77 17.70 5.16
C LYS A 47 -3.78 18.79 4.74
N LYS A 48 -4.19 20.06 4.64
CA LYS A 48 -3.25 21.16 4.46
C LYS A 48 -2.57 21.39 5.80
N ASN A 49 -1.44 20.73 5.99
CA ASN A 49 -0.52 20.99 7.10
C ASN A 49 -0.23 22.49 7.10
N GLN A 50 -0.75 23.22 8.08
CA GLN A 50 -0.63 24.68 8.18
C GLN A 50 0.83 25.14 8.17
N THR A 51 1.74 24.29 8.66
CA THR A 51 3.19 24.52 8.74
C THR A 51 3.94 24.26 7.42
N LYS A 52 3.30 23.66 6.41
CA LYS A 52 4.01 23.29 5.17
C LYS A 52 4.05 24.48 4.21
N VAL A 53 5.16 25.19 4.22
CA VAL A 53 5.47 26.21 3.20
C VAL A 53 5.53 25.57 1.81
N ASP A 54 4.83 26.17 0.84
CA ASP A 54 4.83 25.73 -0.55
C ASP A 54 6.23 25.87 -1.18
N ARG A 55 6.50 25.19 -2.29
CA ARG A 55 7.80 25.31 -2.99
C ARG A 55 7.84 26.51 -3.93
N LYS A 56 6.71 27.17 -4.20
CA LYS A 56 6.64 28.40 -4.99
C LYS A 56 7.59 29.47 -4.44
N GLY A 57 8.39 30.05 -5.33
CA GLY A 57 9.33 31.13 -5.02
C GLY A 57 10.67 30.70 -4.40
N ARG A 58 10.91 29.41 -4.15
CA ARG A 58 12.23 28.95 -3.69
C ARG A 58 13.15 28.64 -4.87
N ILE A 59 14.33 29.26 -4.87
CA ILE A 59 15.43 28.92 -5.79
C ILE A 59 16.15 27.70 -5.21
N CYS A 60 16.25 26.63 -6.00
CA CYS A 60 17.04 25.47 -5.61
C CYS A 60 18.50 25.69 -5.98
N HIS A 61 19.38 25.62 -4.98
CA HIS A 61 20.82 25.68 -5.17
C HIS A 61 21.41 24.27 -5.14
N CYS A 62 22.35 24.01 -6.03
CA CYS A 62 23.07 22.76 -6.10
C CYS A 62 23.99 22.61 -4.88
N GLY A 63 23.80 21.55 -4.09
CA GLY A 63 24.66 21.29 -2.92
C GLY A 63 26.14 20.99 -3.22
N LEU A 64 26.51 20.79 -4.49
CA LEU A 64 27.91 20.57 -4.90
C LEU A 64 28.60 21.86 -5.37
N CYS A 65 27.90 22.70 -6.13
CA CYS A 65 28.52 23.83 -6.82
C CYS A 65 27.91 25.20 -6.47
N GLY A 66 26.83 25.23 -5.67
CA GLY A 66 26.09 26.43 -5.28
C GLY A 66 25.21 27.04 -6.38
N GLY A 67 25.37 26.60 -7.64
CA GLY A 67 24.62 27.13 -8.76
C GLY A 67 23.12 26.86 -8.68
N GLU A 68 22.32 27.77 -9.22
CA GLU A 68 20.87 27.63 -9.32
C GLU A 68 20.44 26.80 -10.54
N GLY A 69 19.15 26.41 -10.58
CA GLY A 69 18.55 25.73 -11.73
C GLY A 69 18.87 24.23 -11.86
N HIS A 70 19.66 23.66 -10.95
CA HIS A 70 19.94 22.22 -10.91
C HIS A 70 20.25 21.74 -9.49
N ASN A 71 20.15 20.43 -9.28
CA ASN A 71 20.52 19.78 -8.02
C ASN A 71 21.84 19.01 -8.18
N SER A 72 22.46 18.60 -7.09
CA SER A 72 23.76 17.87 -7.07
C SER A 72 23.81 16.68 -8.03
N ARG A 73 22.68 15.97 -8.21
CA ARG A 73 22.54 14.83 -9.15
C ARG A 73 22.77 15.16 -10.62
N LYS A 74 22.55 16.41 -11.02
CA LYS A 74 22.72 16.89 -12.41
C LYS A 74 23.77 18.00 -12.47
N CYS A 75 24.63 18.08 -11.46
CA CYS A 75 25.66 19.09 -11.43
C CYS A 75 26.68 18.83 -12.56
N PRO A 76 26.97 19.82 -13.41
CA PRO A 76 28.01 19.68 -14.43
C PRO A 76 29.42 19.55 -13.81
N ARG A 77 29.59 19.94 -12.54
CA ARG A 77 30.85 19.78 -11.77
C ARG A 77 30.88 18.50 -10.93
N GLU A 78 29.91 17.59 -11.08
CA GLU A 78 29.94 16.30 -10.37
C GLU A 78 31.13 15.47 -10.87
N SER A 79 31.94 14.93 -9.95
CA SER A 79 33.04 14.02 -10.31
C SER A 79 32.51 12.62 -10.61
N ASP A 80 33.21 11.87 -11.46
CA ASP A 80 32.86 10.48 -11.79
C ASP A 80 32.85 9.58 -10.54
N GLU A 81 33.82 9.80 -9.65
CA GLU A 81 33.89 9.12 -8.35
C GLU A 81 32.64 9.36 -7.48
N SER A 82 32.19 10.62 -7.38
CA SER A 82 30.94 10.93 -6.65
C SER A 82 29.73 10.27 -7.29
N ARG A 83 29.68 10.20 -8.61
CA ARG A 83 28.61 9.52 -9.35
C ARG A 83 28.63 8.01 -9.13
N LYS A 84 29.82 7.39 -9.17
CA LYS A 84 30.02 5.96 -8.92
C LYS A 84 29.61 5.58 -7.50
N ARG A 85 30.09 6.32 -6.49
CA ARG A 85 29.70 6.12 -5.08
C ARG A 85 28.18 6.18 -4.89
N ARG A 86 27.51 7.14 -5.54
CA ARG A 86 26.05 7.25 -5.49
C ARG A 86 25.34 6.03 -6.07
N ARG A 87 25.82 5.49 -7.20
CA ARG A 87 25.26 4.27 -7.82
C ARG A 87 25.41 3.07 -6.88
N LEU A 88 26.60 2.86 -6.34
CA LEU A 88 26.87 1.78 -5.38
C LEU A 88 25.96 1.87 -4.15
N ASN A 89 25.75 3.07 -3.60
CA ASN A 89 24.87 3.26 -2.46
C ASN A 89 23.39 2.98 -2.79
N MET A 90 22.93 3.28 -4.00
CA MET A 90 21.58 2.93 -4.47
C MET A 90 21.41 1.42 -4.63
N GLU A 91 22.43 0.74 -5.16
CA GLU A 91 22.43 -0.73 -5.29
C GLU A 91 22.40 -1.41 -3.92
N GLN A 92 23.24 -0.96 -2.98
CA GLN A 92 23.22 -1.47 -1.60
C GLN A 92 21.85 -1.29 -0.95
N GLN A 93 21.26 -0.10 -1.04
CA GLN A 93 19.93 0.17 -0.50
C GLN A 93 18.83 -0.70 -1.12
N SER A 94 18.92 -0.98 -2.43
CA SER A 94 17.96 -1.88 -3.11
C SER A 94 18.11 -3.33 -2.66
N HIS A 95 19.35 -3.77 -2.40
CA HIS A 95 19.64 -5.12 -1.91
C HIS A 95 19.16 -5.29 -0.47
N GLU A 96 19.43 -4.30 0.40
CA GLU A 96 18.93 -4.27 1.78
C GLU A 96 17.40 -4.33 1.82
N GLN A 97 16.73 -3.53 0.98
CA GLN A 97 15.27 -3.55 0.91
C GLN A 97 14.72 -4.92 0.45
N ALA A 98 15.38 -5.57 -0.53
CA ALA A 98 15.00 -6.91 -0.96
C ALA A 98 15.17 -7.97 0.15
N ILE A 99 16.19 -7.82 1.02
CA ILE A 99 16.40 -8.68 2.19
C ILE A 99 15.28 -8.48 3.23
N GLU A 100 14.85 -7.24 3.48
CA GLU A 100 13.75 -6.95 4.41
C GLU A 100 12.39 -7.48 3.92
N ASP A 101 12.11 -7.37 2.63
CA ASP A 101 10.88 -7.88 2.02
C ASP A 101 10.81 -9.42 2.05
N VAL A 102 11.93 -10.14 1.84
CA VAL A 102 11.94 -11.61 1.98
C VAL A 102 11.77 -12.04 3.44
N SER A 103 12.33 -11.32 4.40
CA SER A 103 12.19 -11.63 5.84
C SER A 103 10.78 -11.39 6.38
N SER A 104 9.99 -10.53 5.74
CA SER A 104 8.61 -10.19 6.17
C SER A 104 7.55 -11.15 5.62
N THR A 105 7.93 -12.08 4.73
CA THR A 105 7.03 -13.05 4.11
C THR A 105 7.09 -14.41 4.81
N ALA A 106 6.88 -14.43 6.13
CA ALA A 106 6.65 -15.67 6.89
C ALA A 106 5.14 -15.87 7.10
N PRO A 107 4.51 -16.95 6.61
CA PRO A 107 3.11 -17.22 6.93
C PRO A 107 2.97 -17.49 8.44
N PRO A 108 1.91 -17.00 9.11
CA PRO A 108 1.68 -17.36 10.51
C PRO A 108 1.46 -18.87 10.61
N ALA A 109 2.34 -19.52 11.38
CA ALA A 109 2.20 -20.93 11.73
C ALA A 109 0.85 -21.15 12.42
N THR A 110 -0.05 -21.87 11.73
CA THR A 110 -1.30 -22.33 12.32
C THR A 110 -0.94 -23.53 13.20
N GLN A 111 -1.07 -23.37 14.52
CA GLN A 111 -0.93 -24.48 15.48
C GLN A 111 -2.29 -25.17 15.68
N PRO A 112 -2.30 -26.50 15.95
CA PRO A 112 -3.52 -27.31 16.05
C PRO A 112 -4.39 -26.99 17.28
#